data_AF-A0A2V8BVX2-F1
#
_entry.id   AF-A0A2V8BVX2-F1
#
_cell.length_a   1.000
_cell.length_b   1.000
_cell.length_c   1.000
_cell.angle_alpha   90.00
_cell.angle_beta   90.00
_cell.angle_gamma   90.00
#
_symmetry.space_group_name_H-M   'P 1'
#
loop_
_entity.id
_entity.type
_entity.pdbx_description
1 polymer ?
#
loop_
_entity_poly.entity_id
_entity_poly.type
_entity_poly.pdbx_seq_one_letter_code
_entity_poly.pdbx_strand_id
1 'polypeptide(L)'
;STRDSFEGDKYVAGPCQLFRFACFRDIGGYVANPAGGVDWIAVMTARMKGWTVRAFPEKRFHHHRAMGTAERGRVAAMFAYGQKDYYLGGSPLWQVFRAAYQTTKRPFVLGGLSLLVGYGWAAVTRVPRAVPPDLIRFHRREQTRKLSAVFRAMLRFERVDGFRLP
;
A
#
# COMPACT_ATOMS: atom_id res chain seq x y z
N SER A 1 2.28 9.16 10.41
CA SER A 1 0.89 9.60 10.18
C SER A 1 0.43 9.03 8.86
N THR A 2 -0.67 8.27 8.82
CA THR A 2 -1.30 7.75 7.59
C THR A 2 -2.17 8.80 6.88
N ARG A 3 -2.10 10.07 7.28
CA ARG A 3 -2.89 11.18 6.69
C ARG A 3 -2.74 11.33 5.18
N ASP A 4 -1.61 10.88 4.62
CA ASP A 4 -1.34 10.94 3.18
C ASP A 4 -1.47 9.56 2.50
N SER A 5 -2.17 8.62 3.13
CA SER A 5 -2.40 7.26 2.63
C SER A 5 -3.73 7.15 1.87
N PHE A 6 -3.74 6.32 0.82
CA PHE A 6 -4.96 5.84 0.15
C PHE A 6 -5.39 4.45 0.67
N GLU A 7 -4.82 4.03 1.80
CA GLU A 7 -5.31 2.89 2.58
C GLU A 7 -6.46 3.35 3.45
N GLY A 8 -7.63 2.75 3.22
CA GLY A 8 -8.89 3.13 3.86
C GLY A 8 -9.36 2.13 4.90
N ASP A 9 -10.67 2.13 5.13
CA ASP A 9 -11.36 1.28 6.10
C ASP A 9 -11.18 -0.21 5.85
N LYS A 10 -10.81 -0.63 4.64
CA LYS A 10 -10.52 -2.04 4.29
C LYS A 10 -9.06 -2.44 4.46
N TYR A 11 -8.24 -1.65 5.14
CA TYR A 11 -6.85 -1.96 5.42
C TYR A 11 -6.52 -1.77 6.90
N VAL A 12 -6.02 -2.82 7.55
CA VAL A 12 -5.56 -2.76 8.94
C VAL A 12 -4.03 -2.65 8.95
N ALA A 13 -3.49 -1.74 9.75
CA ALA A 13 -2.04 -1.55 9.84
C ALA A 13 -1.40 -2.69 10.67
N GLY A 14 -0.24 -3.18 10.21
CA GLY A 14 0.48 -4.27 10.87
C GLY A 14 0.68 -4.16 12.39
N PRO A 15 1.02 -2.98 12.96
CA PRO A 15 1.22 -2.86 14.41
C PRO A 15 -0.01 -3.20 15.27
N CYS A 16 -1.23 -3.19 14.70
CA CYS A 16 -2.46 -3.43 15.44
C CYS A 16 -3.43 -4.35 14.67
N GLN A 17 -2.90 -5.41 14.06
CA GLN A 17 -3.67 -6.33 13.23
C GLN A 17 -4.23 -7.50 14.03
N LEU A 18 -5.56 -7.59 14.11
CA LEU A 18 -6.28 -8.66 14.80
C LEU A 18 -7.03 -9.53 13.79
N PHE A 19 -7.06 -10.83 14.04
CA PHE A 19 -7.72 -11.81 13.17
C PHE A 19 -8.69 -12.67 13.95
N ARG A 20 -9.79 -13.06 13.28
CA ARG A 20 -10.48 -14.29 13.68
C ARG A 20 -9.53 -15.47 13.43
N PHE A 21 -9.46 -16.40 14.36
CA PHE A 21 -8.55 -17.55 14.25
C PHE A 21 -8.76 -18.34 12.94
N ALA A 22 -10.01 -18.54 12.53
CA ALA A 22 -10.34 -19.19 11.26
C ALA A 22 -9.78 -18.45 10.04
N CYS A 23 -9.89 -17.11 10.01
CA CYS A 23 -9.31 -16.28 8.95
C CYS A 23 -7.78 -16.39 8.95
N PHE A 24 -7.14 -16.31 10.13
CA PHE A 24 -5.69 -16.42 10.24
C PHE A 24 -5.16 -17.77 9.72
N ARG A 25 -5.85 -18.87 10.04
CA ARG A 25 -5.51 -20.19 9.51
C ARG A 25 -5.75 -20.29 8.00
N ASP A 26 -6.88 -19.78 7.52
CA ASP A 26 -7.23 -19.84 6.11
C ASP A 26 -6.20 -19.08 5.25
N ILE A 27 -5.79 -17.88 5.65
CA ILE A 27 -4.77 -17.11 4.89
C ILE A 27 -3.35 -17.67 5.02
N GLY A 28 -3.13 -18.71 5.84
CA GLY A 28 -1.80 -19.31 6.08
C GLY A 28 -0.95 -18.56 7.10
N GLY A 29 -1.57 -17.70 7.92
CA GLY A 29 -0.88 -16.86 8.90
C GLY A 29 0.03 -15.80 8.26
N TYR A 30 1.09 -15.42 8.98
CA TYR A 30 2.13 -14.56 8.43
C TYR A 30 3.13 -15.37 7.64
N VAL A 31 3.05 -15.29 6.32
CA VAL A 31 4.03 -15.89 5.41
C VAL A 31 5.29 -15.04 5.41
N ALA A 32 6.43 -15.65 5.75
CA ALA A 32 7.71 -14.98 5.78
C ALA A 32 8.04 -14.37 4.42
N ASN A 33 8.51 -13.13 4.43
CA ASN A 33 8.80 -12.39 3.24
C ASN A 33 10.08 -11.55 3.44
N PRO A 34 11.17 -11.81 2.68
CA PRO A 34 12.44 -11.08 2.81
C PRO A 34 12.32 -9.56 2.64
N ALA A 35 11.38 -9.06 1.82
CA ALA A 35 11.19 -7.62 1.67
C ALA A 35 10.17 -7.02 2.68
N GLY A 36 9.71 -7.82 3.63
CA GLY A 36 8.65 -7.47 4.58
C GLY A 36 7.28 -7.33 3.92
N GLY A 37 6.37 -6.57 4.55
CA GLY A 37 4.99 -6.44 4.07
C GLY A 37 4.11 -7.65 4.37
N VAL A 38 4.51 -8.49 5.33
CA VAL A 38 3.74 -9.66 5.78
C VAL A 38 2.35 -9.28 6.29
N ASP A 39 2.22 -8.10 6.89
CA ASP A 39 0.96 -7.49 7.34
C ASP A 39 0.03 -7.22 6.17
N TRP A 40 0.55 -6.53 5.14
CA TRP A 40 -0.16 -6.22 3.91
C TRP A 40 -0.58 -7.50 3.16
N ILE A 41 0.31 -8.49 3.05
CA ILE A 41 0.01 -9.77 2.39
C ILE A 41 -1.14 -10.47 3.09
N ALA A 42 -1.12 -10.53 4.43
CA ALA A 42 -2.18 -11.16 5.20
C ALA A 42 -3.53 -10.48 4.99
N VAL A 43 -3.58 -9.14 5.03
CA VAL A 43 -4.80 -8.35 4.78
C VAL A 43 -5.33 -8.59 3.36
N MET A 44 -4.46 -8.48 2.36
CA MET A 44 -4.88 -8.61 0.96
C MET A 44 -5.32 -10.04 0.64
N THR A 45 -4.66 -11.05 1.22
CA THR A 45 -5.04 -12.45 1.07
C THR A 45 -6.39 -12.72 1.74
N ALA A 46 -6.64 -12.17 2.92
CA ALA A 46 -7.94 -12.27 3.59
C ALA A 46 -9.05 -11.70 2.71
N ARG A 47 -8.87 -10.49 2.17
CA ARG A 47 -9.84 -9.84 1.28
C ARG A 47 -10.05 -10.62 -0.02
N MET A 48 -8.97 -11.12 -0.62
CA MET A 48 -9.04 -11.95 -1.82
C MET A 48 -9.85 -13.22 -1.59
N LYS A 49 -9.74 -13.83 -0.40
CA LYS A 49 -10.52 -15.00 0.03
C LYS A 49 -11.95 -14.67 0.50
N GLY A 50 -12.38 -13.41 0.40
CA GLY A 50 -13.74 -12.99 0.74
C GLY A 50 -13.95 -12.65 2.22
N TRP A 51 -12.91 -12.66 3.05
CA TRP A 51 -13.02 -12.16 4.42
C TRP A 51 -13.23 -10.65 4.43
N THR A 52 -14.12 -10.20 5.30
CA THR A 52 -14.28 -8.77 5.56
C THR A 52 -13.12 -8.28 6.41
N VAL A 53 -12.41 -7.26 5.92
CA VAL A 53 -11.38 -6.53 6.65
C VAL A 53 -11.92 -5.14 6.99
N ARG A 54 -11.76 -4.72 8.24
CA ARG A 54 -12.20 -3.41 8.70
C ARG A 54 -11.22 -2.78 9.68
N ALA A 55 -10.84 -1.53 9.42
CA ALA A 55 -10.17 -0.63 10.33
C ALA A 55 -11.18 0.32 10.98
N PHE A 56 -10.93 0.62 12.25
CA PHE A 56 -11.81 1.43 13.09
C PHE A 56 -11.14 2.80 13.35
N PRO A 57 -11.64 3.91 12.78
CA PRO A 57 -11.00 5.23 12.91
C PRO A 57 -10.96 5.75 14.36
N GLU A 58 -11.84 5.25 15.22
CA GLU A 58 -11.89 5.51 16.65
C GLU A 58 -10.81 4.75 17.45
N LYS A 59 -10.19 3.71 16.88
CA LYS A 59 -9.10 2.96 17.52
C LYS A 59 -7.76 3.46 16.97
N ARG A 60 -6.95 4.07 17.84
CA ARG A 60 -5.69 4.74 17.45
C ARG A 60 -4.53 4.16 18.23
N PHE A 61 -3.37 4.12 17.58
CA PHE A 61 -2.10 3.78 18.22
C PHE A 61 -1.06 4.85 17.85
N HIS A 62 -0.08 5.02 18.74
CA HIS A 62 1.03 5.94 18.53
C HIS A 62 2.24 5.18 17.99
N HIS A 63 2.67 5.55 16.80
CA HIS A 63 3.93 5.05 16.26
C HIS A 63 5.03 6.06 16.64
N HIS A 64 5.84 5.72 17.64
CA HIS A 64 6.81 6.65 18.25
C HIS A 64 8.00 7.01 17.35
N ARG A 65 8.21 6.29 16.24
CA ARG A 65 9.23 6.58 15.22
C ARG A 65 8.59 6.98 13.90
N ALA A 66 9.29 7.65 12.98
CA ALA A 66 8.81 7.70 11.61
C ALA A 66 8.93 6.30 10.95
N MET A 67 7.88 5.85 10.24
CA MET A 67 7.92 4.59 9.51
C MET A 67 8.90 4.69 8.33
N GLY A 68 9.76 3.69 8.16
CA GLY A 68 10.70 3.59 7.04
C GLY A 68 11.98 4.42 7.16
N THR A 69 12.18 5.18 8.24
CA THR A 69 13.40 6.00 8.47
C THR A 69 14.39 5.33 9.42
N ALA A 70 14.32 4.01 9.56
CA ALA A 70 15.08 3.29 10.57
C ALA A 70 16.60 3.52 10.46
N GLU A 71 17.10 3.61 9.23
CA GLU A 71 18.53 3.75 8.90
C GLU A 71 18.76 4.53 7.59
N ARG A 72 17.73 5.19 7.06
CA ARG A 72 17.74 5.80 5.71
C ARG A 72 17.22 7.23 5.74
N GLY A 73 17.86 8.10 4.96
CA GLY A 73 17.32 9.42 4.64
C GLY A 73 15.97 9.30 3.91
N ARG A 74 15.15 10.36 3.99
CA ARG A 74 13.77 10.36 3.45
C ARG A 74 13.69 9.93 1.97
N VAL A 75 14.65 10.35 1.15
CA VAL A 75 14.72 10.01 -0.28
C VAL A 75 14.99 8.51 -0.50
N ALA A 76 16.00 7.95 0.19
CA ALA A 76 16.31 6.52 0.13
C ALA A 76 15.16 5.65 0.66
N ALA A 77 14.43 6.13 1.67
CA ALA A 77 13.20 5.48 2.13
C ALA A 77 12.13 5.44 1.03
N MET A 78 11.90 6.56 0.30
CA MET A 78 10.94 6.61 -0.80
C MET A 78 11.32 5.69 -1.97
N PHE A 79 12.61 5.63 -2.33
CA PHE A 79 13.09 4.68 -3.34
C PHE A 79 12.80 3.23 -2.93
N ALA A 80 13.09 2.87 -1.67
CA ALA A 80 12.81 1.55 -1.13
C ALA A 80 11.30 1.22 -1.10
N TYR A 81 10.45 2.21 -0.79
CA TYR A 81 9.00 2.06 -0.91
C TYR A 81 8.57 1.77 -2.35
N GLY A 82 9.19 2.43 -3.34
CA GLY A 82 8.92 2.17 -4.75
C GLY A 82 9.28 0.74 -5.16
N GLN A 83 10.43 0.24 -4.70
CA GLN A 83 10.82 -1.15 -4.90
C GLN A 83 9.83 -2.12 -4.23
N LYS A 84 9.36 -1.79 -3.02
CA LYS A 84 8.37 -2.59 -2.29
C LYS A 84 7.01 -2.61 -3.01
N ASP A 85 6.57 -1.50 -3.56
CA ASP A 85 5.34 -1.41 -4.36
C ASP A 85 5.41 -2.33 -5.59
N TYR A 86 6.57 -2.37 -6.26
CA TYR A 86 6.82 -3.35 -7.31
C TYR A 86 6.80 -4.77 -6.75
N TYR A 87 7.56 -5.04 -5.72
CA TYR A 87 7.69 -6.38 -5.13
C TYR A 87 6.36 -7.00 -4.69
N LEU A 88 5.43 -6.18 -4.17
CA LEU A 88 4.07 -6.56 -3.76
C LEU A 88 3.04 -6.58 -4.90
N GLY A 89 3.46 -6.36 -6.15
CA GLY A 89 2.59 -6.51 -7.31
C GLY A 89 1.78 -5.27 -7.70
N GLY A 90 2.13 -4.08 -7.19
CA GLY A 90 1.44 -2.82 -7.50
C GLY A 90 1.32 -2.56 -9.00
N SER A 91 0.22 -1.91 -9.40
CA SER A 91 -0.07 -1.50 -10.78
C SER A 91 0.84 -0.34 -11.20
N PRO A 92 1.45 -0.38 -12.39
CA PRO A 92 2.26 0.72 -12.90
C PRO A 92 1.49 2.05 -12.99
N LEU A 93 0.23 2.01 -13.45
CA LEU A 93 -0.61 3.20 -13.57
C LEU A 93 -0.91 3.82 -12.20
N TRP A 94 -1.21 2.98 -11.22
CA TRP A 94 -1.38 3.42 -9.84
C TRP A 94 -0.10 4.04 -9.29
N GLN A 95 1.06 3.45 -9.60
CA GLN A 95 2.34 3.96 -9.13
C GLN A 95 2.63 5.35 -9.67
N VAL A 96 2.36 5.61 -10.96
CA VAL A 96 2.51 6.94 -11.57
C VAL A 96 1.60 7.95 -10.87
N PHE A 97 0.32 7.61 -10.65
CA PHE A 97 -0.61 8.47 -9.92
C PHE A 97 -0.13 8.76 -8.49
N ARG A 98 0.29 7.72 -7.75
CA ARG A 98 0.81 7.85 -6.39
C ARG A 98 2.07 8.71 -6.35
N ALA A 99 3.00 8.53 -7.30
CA ALA A 99 4.21 9.32 -7.41
C ALA A 99 3.88 10.81 -7.67
N ALA A 100 2.95 11.10 -8.57
CA ALA A 100 2.47 12.45 -8.84
C ALA A 100 1.79 13.08 -7.61
N TYR A 101 0.97 12.33 -6.87
CA TYR A 101 0.43 12.81 -5.60
C TYR A 101 1.54 13.11 -4.58
N GLN A 102 2.54 12.24 -4.50
CA GLN A 102 3.64 12.35 -3.54
C GLN A 102 4.58 13.53 -3.84
N THR A 103 4.69 14.01 -5.08
CA THR A 103 5.46 15.23 -5.40
C THR A 103 4.88 16.48 -4.73
N THR A 104 3.56 16.49 -4.45
CA THR A 104 2.87 17.55 -3.70
C THR A 104 3.16 17.54 -2.19
N LYS A 105 3.95 16.56 -1.71
CA LYS A 105 4.27 16.36 -0.29
C LYS A 105 5.77 16.42 -0.07
N ARG A 106 6.21 16.84 1.13
CA ARG A 106 7.64 16.88 1.48
C ARG A 106 8.25 15.46 1.55
N PRO A 107 9.46 15.20 1.01
CA PRO A 107 10.31 16.13 0.26
C PRO A 107 9.74 16.36 -1.15
N PHE A 108 9.36 17.61 -1.44
CA PHE A 108 8.64 17.96 -2.67
C PHE A 108 9.41 17.50 -3.89
N VAL A 109 8.69 16.96 -4.87
CA VAL A 109 9.23 16.42 -6.14
C VAL A 109 10.15 15.20 -5.97
N LEU A 110 11.24 15.33 -5.21
CA LEU A 110 12.23 14.28 -4.96
C LEU A 110 11.60 13.01 -4.38
N GLY A 111 10.64 13.13 -3.47
CA GLY A 111 9.95 11.98 -2.88
C GLY A 111 9.17 11.17 -3.92
N GLY A 112 8.38 11.86 -4.76
CA GLY A 112 7.61 11.22 -5.81
C GLY A 112 8.49 10.63 -6.92
N LEU A 113 9.53 11.35 -7.35
CA LEU A 113 10.50 10.83 -8.33
C LEU A 113 11.22 9.59 -7.81
N SER A 114 11.72 9.63 -6.57
CA SER A 114 12.42 8.49 -5.97
C SER A 114 11.52 7.26 -5.87
N LEU A 115 10.25 7.46 -5.52
CA LEU A 115 9.25 6.40 -5.48
C LEU A 115 9.04 5.75 -6.87
N LEU A 116 8.94 6.56 -7.92
CA LEU A 116 8.76 6.07 -9.29
C LEU A 116 10.03 5.36 -9.80
N VAL A 117 11.20 5.94 -9.55
CA VAL A 117 12.49 5.36 -9.93
C VAL A 117 12.75 4.05 -9.21
N GLY A 118 12.41 3.93 -7.93
CA GLY A 118 12.51 2.67 -7.19
C GLY A 118 11.64 1.56 -7.77
N TYR A 119 10.41 1.90 -8.17
CA TYR A 119 9.51 0.94 -8.84
C TYR A 119 10.05 0.53 -10.21
N GLY A 120 10.47 1.50 -11.03
CA GLY A 120 11.02 1.27 -12.37
C GLY A 120 12.31 0.44 -12.32
N TRP A 121 13.20 0.75 -11.38
CA TRP A 121 14.44 -0.01 -11.16
C TRP A 121 14.14 -1.47 -10.83
N ALA A 122 13.22 -1.73 -9.91
CA ALA A 122 12.81 -3.10 -9.56
C ALA A 122 12.17 -3.84 -10.76
N ALA A 123 11.50 -3.11 -11.66
CA ALA A 123 10.96 -3.65 -12.90
C ALA A 123 12.03 -4.03 -13.91
N VAL A 124 12.97 -3.13 -14.18
CA VAL A 124 14.07 -3.36 -15.12
C VAL A 124 14.99 -4.48 -14.63
N THR A 125 15.29 -4.52 -13.33
CA THR A 125 16.11 -5.57 -12.71
C THR A 125 15.34 -6.88 -12.46
N ARG A 126 14.05 -6.93 -12.81
CA ARG A 126 13.17 -8.11 -12.67
C ARG A 126 13.23 -8.73 -11.28
N VAL A 127 13.18 -7.91 -10.24
CA VAL A 127 13.16 -8.39 -8.86
C VAL A 127 12.05 -9.44 -8.70
N PRO A 128 12.32 -10.63 -8.13
CA PRO A 128 11.30 -11.65 -7.91
C PRO A 128 10.14 -11.07 -7.12
N ARG A 129 8.90 -11.32 -7.54
CA ARG A 129 7.71 -10.85 -6.81
C ARG A 129 7.48 -11.76 -5.60
N ALA A 130 7.13 -11.18 -4.45
CA ALA A 130 6.84 -11.95 -3.23
C ALA A 130 5.52 -12.70 -3.27
N VAL A 131 4.59 -12.23 -4.08
CA VAL A 131 3.18 -12.56 -3.97
C VAL A 131 2.71 -13.36 -5.17
N PRO A 132 1.78 -14.30 -4.98
CA PRO A 132 1.28 -15.13 -6.07
C PRO A 132 0.53 -14.28 -7.10
N PRO A 133 0.50 -14.71 -8.39
CA PRO A 133 -0.14 -13.95 -9.47
C PRO A 133 -1.61 -13.58 -9.21
N ASP A 134 -2.35 -14.43 -8.49
CA ASP A 134 -3.73 -14.15 -8.11
C ASP A 134 -3.86 -12.94 -7.19
N LEU A 135 -2.98 -12.84 -6.19
CA LEU A 135 -2.96 -11.71 -5.26
C LEU A 135 -2.56 -10.42 -5.99
N ILE A 136 -1.64 -10.51 -6.97
CA ILE A 136 -1.28 -9.39 -7.84
C ILE A 136 -2.49 -8.90 -8.64
N ARG A 137 -3.21 -9.83 -9.31
CA ARG A 137 -4.42 -9.48 -10.09
C ARG A 137 -5.50 -8.86 -9.21
N PHE A 138 -5.73 -9.43 -8.03
CA PHE A 138 -6.67 -8.90 -7.06
C PHE A 138 -6.27 -7.48 -6.65
N HIS A 139 -5.04 -7.28 -6.20
CA HIS A 139 -4.54 -5.98 -5.77
C HIS A 139 -4.64 -4.90 -6.86
N ARG A 140 -4.27 -5.23 -8.10
CA ARG A 140 -4.36 -4.28 -9.23
C ARG A 140 -5.79 -3.89 -9.55
N ARG A 141 -6.76 -4.83 -9.46
CA ARG A 141 -8.19 -4.52 -9.63
C ARG A 141 -8.66 -3.53 -8.57
N GLU A 142 -8.21 -3.67 -7.32
CA GLU A 142 -8.53 -2.71 -6.27
C GLU A 142 -7.93 -1.33 -6.54
N GLN A 143 -6.67 -1.27 -6.96
CA GLN A 143 -6.03 -0.01 -7.34
C GLN A 143 -6.76 0.68 -8.50
N THR A 144 -7.21 -0.07 -9.52
CA THR A 144 -8.02 0.48 -10.60
C THR A 144 -9.34 1.04 -10.09
N ARG A 145 -10.04 0.33 -9.20
CA ARG A 145 -11.29 0.82 -8.59
C ARG A 145 -11.08 2.10 -7.79
N LYS A 146 -10.02 2.14 -6.95
CA LYS A 146 -9.64 3.35 -6.21
C LYS A 146 -9.35 4.51 -7.16
N LEU A 147 -8.56 4.27 -8.20
CA LEU A 147 -8.19 5.27 -9.19
C LEU A 147 -9.41 5.83 -9.92
N SER A 148 -10.34 4.97 -10.37
CA SER A 148 -11.60 5.38 -11.00
C SER A 148 -12.47 6.22 -10.06
N ALA A 149 -12.54 5.86 -8.78
CA ALA A 149 -13.28 6.63 -7.78
C ALA A 149 -12.66 8.02 -7.57
N VAL A 150 -11.34 8.10 -7.49
CA VAL A 150 -10.61 9.38 -7.38
C VAL A 150 -10.84 10.25 -8.61
N PHE A 151 -10.68 9.71 -9.83
CA PHE A 151 -10.93 10.47 -11.06
C PHE A 151 -12.37 10.97 -11.13
N ARG A 152 -13.36 10.15 -10.75
CA ARG A 152 -14.76 10.57 -10.75
C ARG A 152 -15.01 11.72 -9.77
N ALA A 153 -14.44 11.66 -8.57
CA ALA A 153 -14.56 12.73 -7.59
C ALA A 153 -13.89 14.02 -8.08
N MET A 154 -12.71 13.92 -8.71
CA MET A 154 -12.02 15.07 -9.32
C MET A 154 -12.85 15.73 -10.42
N LEU A 155 -13.47 14.94 -11.31
CA LEU A 155 -14.36 15.46 -12.36
C LEU A 155 -15.60 16.17 -11.80
N ARG A 156 -16.04 15.79 -10.61
CA ARG A 156 -17.18 16.40 -9.91
C ARG A 156 -16.78 17.52 -8.96
N PHE A 157 -15.49 17.86 -8.88
CA PHE A 157 -14.93 18.79 -7.89
C PHE A 157 -15.30 18.44 -6.44
N GLU A 158 -15.52 17.15 -6.17
CA GLU A 158 -15.84 16.63 -4.84
C GLU A 158 -14.55 16.32 -4.05
N ARG A 159 -14.62 16.47 -2.72
CA ARG A 159 -13.50 16.11 -1.86
C ARG A 159 -13.36 14.58 -1.78
N VAL A 160 -12.18 14.08 -2.12
CA VAL A 160 -11.84 12.65 -2.00
C VAL A 160 -11.65 12.29 -0.52
N ASP A 161 -12.52 11.43 0.01
CA ASP A 161 -12.31 10.79 1.30
C ASP A 161 -11.43 9.53 1.14
N GLY A 162 -10.13 9.68 1.40
CA GLY A 162 -9.16 8.58 1.29
C GLY A 162 -9.47 7.39 2.20
N PHE A 163 -10.23 7.59 3.30
CA PHE A 163 -10.57 6.51 4.22
C PHE A 163 -11.71 5.62 3.69
N ARG A 164 -12.58 6.16 2.81
CA ARG A 164 -13.74 5.44 2.26
C ARG A 164 -13.55 4.98 0.82
N LEU A 165 -12.33 5.06 0.29
CA LEU A 165 -12.03 4.55 -1.04
C LEU A 165 -12.24 3.02 -1.11
N PRO A 166 -12.74 2.51 -2.24
CA PRO A 166 -13.18 1.12 -2.38
C PRO A 166 -12.06 0.08 -2.22
#